data_AF-A0A836JEJ5-F1
#
_entry.id   AF-A0A836JEJ5-F1
#
_cell.length_a   1.000
_cell.length_b   1.000
_cell.length_c   1.000
_cell.angle_alpha   90.00
_cell.angle_beta   90.00
_cell.angle_gamma   90.00
#
_symmetry.space_group_name_H-M   'P 1'
#
loop_
_entity.id
_entity.type
_entity.pdbx_description
1 polymer ?
#
loop_
_entity_poly.entity_id
_entity_poly.type
_entity_poly.pdbx_seq_one_letter_code
_entity_poly.pdbx_strand_id
1 'polypeptide(L)'
;MSILVPNKVYLRGILLHYFIQKKSAAEAHRILGYDNNCLKGLGMIQKQGHWVPYELKPRTTASTAEKTRFFASHRIVTGDEKWIHYDNPKRRKSWGKPGHASRKTAAIRAKT
;
A
#
# COMPACT_ATOMS: atom_id res chain seq x y z
N MET A 1 -11.20 -2.29 -16.84
CA MET A 1 -9.80 -2.49 -17.26
C MET A 1 -8.88 -1.93 -16.19
N SER A 2 -8.64 -2.68 -15.11
CA SER A 2 -7.72 -2.26 -14.04
C SER A 2 -6.31 -2.68 -14.43
N ILE A 3 -5.53 -1.70 -14.88
CA ILE A 3 -4.14 -1.86 -15.26
C ILE A 3 -3.35 -2.12 -13.97
N LEU A 4 -2.86 -3.35 -13.79
CA LEU A 4 -1.89 -3.68 -12.76
C LEU A 4 -0.63 -2.86 -13.05
N VAL A 5 -0.51 -1.68 -12.47
CA VAL A 5 0.74 -0.91 -12.54
C VAL A 5 1.75 -1.65 -11.65
N PRO A 6 2.74 -2.35 -12.22
CA PRO A 6 3.64 -3.17 -11.44
C PRO A 6 4.59 -2.22 -10.70
N ASN A 7 4.44 -2.11 -9.38
CA ASN A 7 5.42 -1.42 -8.57
C ASN A 7 6.76 -2.20 -8.67
N LYS A 8 7.90 -1.48 -8.80
CA LYS A 8 9.23 -2.04 -9.12
C LYS A 8 9.67 -3.20 -8.20
N VAL A 9 9.17 -3.24 -6.96
CA VAL A 9 9.48 -4.31 -5.99
C VAL A 9 8.87 -5.66 -6.41
N TYR A 10 7.68 -5.65 -7.02
CA TYR A 10 6.99 -6.86 -7.45
C TYR A 10 7.66 -7.50 -8.67
N LEU A 11 8.13 -6.68 -9.60
CA LEU A 11 8.83 -7.16 -10.80
C LEU A 11 10.09 -7.94 -10.43
N ARG A 12 10.86 -7.48 -9.45
CA ARG A 12 12.08 -8.18 -9.01
C ARG A 12 11.79 -9.56 -8.43
N GLY A 13 10.78 -9.69 -7.57
CA GLY A 13 10.42 -10.99 -6.97
C GLY A 13 9.89 -11.99 -8.01
N ILE A 14 9.08 -11.51 -8.94
CA ILE A 14 8.54 -12.31 -10.04
C ILE A 14 9.65 -12.76 -10.99
N LEU A 15 10.55 -11.86 -11.38
CA LEU A 15 11.69 -12.17 -12.25
C LEU A 15 12.64 -13.19 -11.59
N LEU A 16 12.89 -13.07 -10.29
CA LEU A 16 13.70 -14.05 -9.53
C LEU A 16 13.06 -15.43 -9.51
N HIS A 17 11.74 -15.51 -9.33
CA HIS A 17 11.02 -16.78 -9.36
C HIS A 17 11.12 -17.47 -10.72
N TYR A 18 10.97 -16.74 -11.82
CA TYR A 18 11.15 -17.30 -13.17
C TYR A 18 12.60 -17.67 -13.49
N PHE A 19 13.56 -16.92 -12.94
CA PHE A 19 14.98 -17.25 -13.05
C PHE A 19 15.33 -18.57 -12.34
N ILE A 20 14.77 -18.79 -11.15
CA ILE A 20 14.90 -20.07 -10.41
C ILE A 20 14.28 -21.22 -11.22
N GLN A 21 13.18 -20.96 -11.92
CA GLN A 21 12.55 -21.92 -12.85
C GLN A 21 13.26 -22.07 -14.19
N LYS A 22 14.44 -21.45 -14.39
CA LYS A 22 15.23 -21.48 -15.64
C LYS A 22 14.47 -20.99 -16.89
N LYS A 23 13.40 -20.19 -16.71
CA LYS A 23 12.64 -19.63 -17.84
C LYS A 23 13.36 -18.44 -18.45
N SER A 24 13.20 -18.28 -19.77
CA SER A 24 13.72 -17.12 -20.49
C SER A 24 12.98 -15.84 -20.08
N ALA A 25 13.67 -14.69 -20.09
CA ALA A 25 13.05 -13.38 -19.84
C ALA A 25 11.86 -13.12 -20.78
N ALA A 26 11.96 -13.52 -22.05
CA ALA A 26 10.88 -13.38 -23.01
C ALA A 26 9.65 -14.23 -22.65
N GLU A 27 9.88 -15.41 -22.08
CA GLU A 27 8.84 -16.34 -21.66
C GLU A 27 8.14 -15.85 -20.38
N ALA A 28 8.92 -15.36 -19.40
CA ALA A 28 8.40 -14.69 -18.23
C ALA A 28 7.53 -13.47 -18.61
N HIS A 29 7.99 -12.67 -19.58
CA HIS A 29 7.22 -11.54 -20.10
C HIS A 29 5.91 -11.95 -20.80
N ARG A 30 5.88 -13.06 -21.55
CA ARG A 30 4.62 -13.59 -22.12
C ARG A 30 3.64 -14.02 -21.01
N ILE A 31 4.13 -14.69 -19.97
CA ILE A 31 3.31 -15.15 -18.85
C ILE A 31 2.74 -13.99 -18.03
N LEU A 32 3.55 -12.95 -17.80
CA LEU A 32 3.13 -11.76 -17.04
C LEU A 32 2.30 -10.77 -17.84
N GLY A 33 2.52 -10.69 -19.16
CA GLY A 33 1.86 -9.72 -20.03
C GLY A 33 0.40 -10.02 -20.32
N TYR A 34 -0.04 -11.27 -20.19
CA TYR A 34 -1.37 -11.68 -20.65
C TYR A 34 -2.28 -12.30 -19.59
N ASP A 35 -1.75 -12.94 -18.53
CA ASP A 35 -2.58 -13.86 -17.76
C ASP A 35 -2.57 -13.61 -16.24
N ASN A 36 -3.63 -12.94 -15.78
CA ASN A 36 -3.90 -12.76 -14.34
C ASN A 36 -4.08 -14.10 -13.61
N ASN A 37 -4.46 -15.17 -14.33
CA ASN A 37 -4.62 -16.49 -13.75
C ASN A 37 -3.27 -17.07 -13.32
N CYS A 38 -2.20 -16.81 -14.05
CA CYS A 38 -0.85 -17.24 -13.67
C CYS A 38 -0.42 -16.62 -12.34
N LEU A 39 -0.66 -15.32 -12.12
CA LEU A 39 -0.33 -14.66 -10.85
C LEU A 39 -1.10 -15.27 -9.67
N LYS A 40 -2.38 -15.62 -9.87
CA LYS A 40 -3.18 -16.31 -8.84
C LYS A 40 -2.69 -17.75 -8.58
N GLY A 41 -2.34 -18.49 -9.63
CA GLY A 41 -1.78 -19.84 -9.53
C GLY A 41 -0.42 -19.89 -8.82
N LEU A 42 0.35 -18.80 -8.91
CA LEU A 42 1.60 -18.60 -8.16
C LEU A 42 1.38 -18.15 -6.70
N GLY A 43 0.14 -18.04 -6.24
CA GLY A 43 -0.19 -17.61 -4.87
C GLY A 43 0.01 -16.11 -4.62
N MET A 44 0.13 -15.29 -5.67
CA MET A 44 0.33 -13.85 -5.51
C MET A 44 -1.00 -13.15 -5.19
N ILE A 45 -0.97 -12.27 -4.19
CA ILE A 45 -2.13 -11.49 -3.76
C ILE A 45 -1.83 -10.01 -3.93
N GLN A 46 -2.75 -9.27 -4.54
CA GLN A 46 -2.65 -7.81 -4.62
C GLN A 46 -2.90 -7.19 -3.25
N LYS A 47 -1.95 -6.39 -2.80
CA LYS A 47 -2.07 -5.58 -1.57
C LYS A 47 -1.95 -4.11 -1.95
N GLN A 48 -2.68 -3.25 -1.24
CA GLN A 48 -2.46 -1.81 -1.36
C GLN A 48 -1.11 -1.46 -0.73
N GLY A 49 -0.43 -0.46 -1.30
CA GLY A 49 0.80 0.08 -0.73
C GLY A 49 0.56 0.73 0.63
N HIS A 50 1.62 0.86 1.40
CA HIS A 50 1.57 1.64 2.63
C HIS A 50 1.71 3.12 2.32
N TRP A 51 0.96 3.96 3.03
CA TRP A 51 1.11 5.40 2.92
C TRP A 51 2.33 5.84 3.73
N VAL A 52 3.27 6.55 3.11
CA VAL A 52 4.47 7.08 3.76
C VAL A 52 4.35 8.60 3.83
N PRO A 53 4.56 9.23 5.00
CA PRO A 53 4.37 10.67 5.16
C PRO A 53 5.22 11.54 4.22
N TYR A 54 6.44 11.11 3.90
CA TYR A 54 7.33 11.80 2.97
C TYR A 54 8.48 10.89 2.50
N GLU A 55 9.07 11.22 1.35
CA GLU A 55 10.27 10.54 0.84
C GLU A 55 11.52 11.10 1.53
N LEU A 56 12.23 10.23 2.26
CA LEU A 56 13.44 10.60 3.00
C LEU A 56 14.65 10.70 2.06
N LYS A 57 15.37 11.82 2.15
CA LYS A 57 16.68 11.97 1.49
C LYS A 57 17.77 11.27 2.31
N PRO A 58 18.84 10.74 1.68
CA PRO A 58 19.89 9.97 2.37
C PRO A 58 20.59 10.72 3.51
N ARG A 59 20.67 12.06 3.43
CA ARG A 59 21.26 12.91 4.48
C ARG A 59 20.43 12.92 5.77
N THR A 60 19.11 12.73 5.66
CA THR A 60 18.17 12.74 6.80
C THR A 60 18.09 11.37 7.47
N THR A 61 18.24 10.28 6.71
CA THR A 61 18.14 8.92 7.24
C THR A 61 19.25 8.59 8.25
N ALA A 62 20.45 9.15 8.08
CA ALA A 62 21.54 9.01 9.05
C ALA A 62 21.19 9.65 10.42
N SER A 63 20.57 10.83 10.40
CA SER A 63 20.22 11.58 11.62
C SER A 63 19.12 10.93 12.47
N THR A 64 18.27 10.08 11.88
CA THR A 64 17.23 9.33 12.59
C THR A 64 17.78 8.09 13.29
N ALA A 65 18.80 7.44 12.71
CA ALA A 65 19.41 6.24 13.26
C ALA A 65 20.38 6.52 14.43
N GLU A 66 20.94 7.73 14.50
CA GLU A 66 22.01 8.07 15.46
C GLU A 66 21.52 8.60 16.83
N LYS A 67 20.21 8.73 17.06
CA LYS A 67 19.63 9.23 18.32
C LYS A 67 19.28 8.12 19.33
N THR A 68 20.14 7.12 19.50
CA THR A 68 19.95 6.10 20.54
C THR A 68 21.20 5.92 21.38
N ARG A 69 21.49 6.92 22.22
CA ARG A 69 22.13 6.70 23.52
C ARG A 69 21.57 7.68 24.54
N PHE A 70 20.92 7.11 25.57
CA PHE A 70 20.44 7.78 26.79
C PHE A 70 19.24 8.73 26.53
N PHE A 71 18.09 8.68 27.22
CA PHE A 71 17.86 8.77 28.66
C PHE A 71 16.51 8.14 29.06
N ALA A 72 16.40 7.73 30.33
CA ALA A 72 15.27 7.13 31.03
C ALA A 72 13.84 7.46 30.51
N SER A 73 13.13 6.44 30.02
CA SER A 73 11.71 6.51 29.64
C SER A 73 10.79 7.02 30.75
N HIS A 74 11.20 6.90 32.03
CA HIS A 74 10.38 7.28 33.19
C HIS A 74 10.31 8.80 33.42
N ARG A 75 11.02 9.62 32.63
CA ARG A 75 11.05 11.10 32.75
C ARG A 75 10.55 11.84 31.51
N ILE A 76 10.12 11.14 30.46
CA ILE A 76 9.74 11.76 29.19
C ILE A 76 8.23 12.01 29.17
N VAL A 77 7.83 13.29 29.20
CA VAL A 77 6.47 13.72 28.89
C VAL A 77 6.44 14.18 27.44
N THR A 78 5.51 13.64 26.65
CA THR A 78 5.33 14.00 25.23
C THR A 78 3.99 14.69 25.02
N GLY A 79 3.93 15.60 24.06
CA GLY A 79 2.70 16.23 23.60
C GLY A 79 2.75 16.43 22.09
N ASP A 80 1.66 16.07 21.41
CA ASP A 80 1.42 16.40 20.02
C ASP A 80 0.04 17.06 19.88
N GLU A 81 -0.11 17.84 18.82
CA GLU A 81 -1.40 18.42 18.47
C GLU A 81 -2.02 17.62 17.34
N LYS A 82 -3.29 17.29 17.50
CA LYS A 82 -4.05 16.57 16.50
C LYS A 82 -5.40 17.23 16.28
N TRP A 83 -5.66 17.59 15.03
CA TRP A 83 -6.98 18.08 14.62
C TRP A 83 -8.03 16.97 14.78
N ILE A 84 -9.12 17.28 15.48
CA ILE A 84 -10.29 16.41 15.61
C ILE A 84 -11.42 17.02 14.79
N HIS A 85 -11.80 16.35 13.71
CA HIS A 85 -12.99 16.72 12.94
C HIS A 85 -14.25 16.22 13.65
N TYR A 86 -15.23 17.11 13.82
CA TYR A 86 -16.54 16.78 14.39
C TYR A 86 -17.22 15.64 13.62
N ASP A 87 -17.32 15.79 12.29
CA ASP A 87 -17.78 14.73 11.41
C ASP A 87 -16.58 14.10 10.70
N ASN A 88 -16.25 12.86 11.08
CA ASN A 88 -15.25 12.03 10.41
C ASN A 88 -15.92 10.85 9.68
N PRO A 89 -16.70 11.11 8.61
CA PRO A 89 -17.52 10.09 7.96
C PRO A 89 -16.63 9.03 7.29
N LYS A 90 -16.62 7.83 7.85
CA LYS A 90 -15.92 6.70 7.25
C LYS A 90 -16.76 6.06 6.14
N ARG A 91 -16.12 5.73 5.02
CA ARG A 91 -16.78 4.99 3.93
C ARG A 91 -17.21 3.61 4.42
N ARG A 92 -18.51 3.30 4.34
CA ARG A 92 -19.04 1.97 4.65
C ARG A 92 -18.79 1.01 3.48
N LYS A 93 -18.40 -0.23 3.80
CA LYS A 93 -18.39 -1.34 2.84
C LYS A 93 -19.78 -1.99 2.88
N SER A 94 -20.33 -2.33 1.71
CA SER A 94 -21.60 -3.04 1.59
C SER A 94 -21.39 -4.34 0.82
N TRP A 95 -22.05 -5.40 1.26
CA TRP A 95 -22.17 -6.66 0.53
C TRP A 95 -23.42 -6.60 -0.34
N GLY A 96 -23.30 -6.96 -1.61
CA GLY A 96 -24.42 -6.87 -2.56
C GLY A 96 -24.12 -7.63 -3.84
N LYS A 97 -25.15 -7.79 -4.67
CA LYS A 97 -25.01 -8.44 -5.97
C LYS A 97 -24.10 -7.61 -6.89
N PRO A 98 -23.26 -8.25 -7.72
CA PRO A 98 -22.47 -7.55 -8.73
C PRO A 98 -23.36 -6.66 -9.61
N GLY A 99 -22.90 -5.45 -9.93
CA GLY A 99 -23.64 -4.50 -10.76
C GLY A 99 -24.64 -3.61 -10.01
N HIS A 100 -24.97 -3.89 -8.75
CA HIS A 100 -25.81 -2.99 -7.96
C HIS A 100 -24.97 -1.90 -7.26
N ALA A 101 -25.49 -0.68 -7.24
CA ALA A 101 -24.83 0.45 -6.60
C ALA A 101 -24.66 0.20 -5.09
N SER A 102 -23.44 0.39 -4.60
CA SER A 102 -23.17 0.40 -3.16
C SER A 102 -23.83 1.63 -2.54
N ARG A 103 -24.38 1.47 -1.32
CA ARG A 103 -25.01 2.57 -0.56
C ARG A 103 -23.94 3.64 -0.28
N LYS A 104 -24.00 4.78 -0.99
CA LYS A 104 -23.11 5.92 -0.73
C LYS A 104 -23.44 6.53 0.63
N THR A 105 -22.43 6.87 1.42
CA THR A 105 -22.61 7.72 2.60
C THR A 105 -23.13 9.07 2.12
N ALA A 106 -24.32 9.49 2.56
CA ALA A 106 -24.87 10.79 2.18
C ALA A 106 -23.94 11.91 2.68
N ALA A 107 -23.59 12.85 1.79
CA ALA A 107 -22.88 14.05 2.19
C ALA A 107 -23.78 14.86 3.12
N ILE A 108 -23.27 15.21 4.30
CA ILE A 108 -23.96 16.07 5.24
C ILE A 108 -24.13 17.42 4.55
N ARG A 109 -25.39 17.82 4.31
CA ARG A 109 -25.73 19.12 3.71
C ARG A 109 -25.22 20.19 4.67
N ALA A 110 -24.27 21.03 4.23
CA ALA A 110 -23.84 22.19 5.00
C ALA A 110 -25.07 23.06 5.29
N LYS A 111 -25.42 23.22 6.57
CA LYS A 111 -26.41 24.20 6.99
C LYS A 111 -25.78 25.58 6.83
N THR A 112 -26.40 26.39 5.99
CA THR A 112 -26.08 27.78 5.71
C THR A 112 -26.53 28.67 6.86
#